data_AF-A0A962VK45-F1
#
_entry.id   AF-A0A962VK45-F1
#
_cell.length_a   1.000
_cell.length_b   1.000
_cell.length_c   1.000
_cell.angle_alpha   90.00
_cell.angle_beta   90.00
_cell.angle_gamma   90.00
#
_symmetry.space_group_name_H-M   'P 1'
#
loop_
_entity.id
_entity.type
_entity.pdbx_description
1 polymer ?
#
loop_
_entity_poly.entity_id
_entity_poly.type
_entity_poly.pdbx_seq_one_letter_code
_entity_poly.pdbx_strand_id
1 'polypeptide(L)'
;MKVLVLGGDGFCGWPTALHLSNVGHDVIIVDNLSRRKIDIELEVESLTPIAPMSKRLDAWVELTGKHIGFHNIDVAHQYQRLLDLICDEEVDAIIHFAEQRAAPYSMKGAKGKRYTVDNNLNATHNVLCAIVDSGRDIHLVHLGTMGVYGYGTAGMKIPEGYLNVQVVTESGELVEKEILYPADPGSVYHMTKTQDALCFAFYN
;
A
#
# COMPACT_ATOMS: atom_id res chain seq x y z
N MET A 1 11.18 17.30 -0.97
CA MET A 1 11.26 15.86 -0.70
C MET A 1 10.96 15.10 -1.97
N LYS A 2 11.73 14.03 -2.21
CA LYS A 2 11.50 13.02 -3.24
C LYS A 2 10.53 11.97 -2.70
N VAL A 3 9.35 11.88 -3.31
CA VAL A 3 8.27 10.99 -2.86
C VAL A 3 7.99 9.93 -3.92
N LEU A 4 8.13 8.67 -3.53
CA LEU A 4 7.80 7.52 -4.35
C LEU A 4 6.34 7.10 -4.09
N VAL A 5 5.50 7.16 -5.11
CA VAL A 5 4.09 6.73 -5.04
C VAL A 5 3.95 5.37 -5.72
N LEU A 6 3.95 4.31 -4.93
CA LEU A 6 3.74 2.94 -5.42
C LEU A 6 2.24 2.74 -5.68
N GLY A 7 1.86 2.27 -6.86
CA GLY A 7 0.45 2.16 -7.27
C GLY A 7 -0.14 3.49 -7.76
N GLY A 8 0.71 4.38 -8.27
CA GLY A 8 0.35 5.74 -8.66
C GLY A 8 -0.55 5.87 -9.89
N ASP A 9 -0.80 4.81 -10.67
CA ASP A 9 -1.87 4.84 -11.70
C ASP A 9 -3.26 4.60 -11.12
N GLY A 10 -3.33 4.05 -9.91
CA GLY A 10 -4.55 3.65 -9.24
C GLY A 10 -5.45 4.81 -8.80
N PHE A 11 -6.63 4.46 -8.30
CA PHE A 11 -7.67 5.42 -7.92
C PHE A 11 -7.22 6.41 -6.83
N CYS A 12 -6.54 5.95 -5.79
CA CYS A 12 -5.98 6.83 -4.75
C CYS A 12 -4.59 7.36 -5.13
N GLY A 13 -3.77 6.53 -5.79
CA GLY A 13 -2.39 6.88 -6.14
C GLY A 13 -2.28 8.04 -7.12
N TRP A 14 -3.10 8.06 -8.17
CA TRP A 14 -3.06 9.11 -9.19
C TRP A 14 -3.35 10.51 -8.64
N PRO A 15 -4.49 10.78 -7.97
CA PRO A 15 -4.74 12.10 -7.40
C PRO A 15 -3.74 12.47 -6.30
N THR A 16 -3.21 11.49 -5.56
CA THR A 16 -2.16 11.74 -4.55
C THR A 16 -0.87 12.22 -5.21
N ALA A 17 -0.42 11.57 -6.28
CA ALA A 17 0.78 11.97 -7.03
C ALA A 17 0.65 13.39 -7.61
N LEU A 18 -0.51 13.69 -8.22
CA LEU A 18 -0.82 15.03 -8.71
C LEU A 18 -0.80 16.09 -7.61
N HIS A 19 -1.44 15.79 -6.47
CA HIS A 19 -1.50 16.72 -5.35
C HIS A 19 -0.10 17.02 -4.78
N LEU A 20 0.71 15.97 -4.57
CA LEU A 20 2.07 16.11 -4.04
C LEU A 20 2.97 16.91 -4.98
N SER A 21 2.90 16.64 -6.29
CA SER A 21 3.61 17.44 -7.29
C SER A 21 3.12 18.89 -7.29
N ASN A 22 1.81 19.12 -7.12
CA ASN A 22 1.25 20.46 -7.07
C ASN A 22 1.76 21.29 -5.88
N VAL A 23 1.93 20.66 -4.71
CA VAL A 23 2.45 21.33 -3.50
C VAL A 23 3.99 21.37 -3.43
N GLY A 24 4.68 20.94 -4.49
CA GLY A 24 6.12 21.15 -4.67
C GLY A 24 7.02 19.97 -4.29
N HIS A 25 6.46 18.77 -4.10
CA HIS A 25 7.27 17.56 -3.98
C HIS A 25 7.78 17.11 -5.36
N ASP A 26 8.96 16.49 -5.36
CA ASP A 26 9.45 15.75 -6.52
C ASP A 26 8.85 14.34 -6.45
N VAL A 27 8.05 13.95 -7.43
CA VAL A 27 7.19 12.78 -7.35
C VAL A 27 7.55 11.78 -8.43
N ILE A 28 7.70 10.52 -8.02
CA ILE A 28 7.92 9.39 -8.91
C ILE A 28 6.81 8.37 -8.68
N ILE A 29 6.13 7.97 -9.76
CA ILE A 29 5.15 6.88 -9.75
C ILE A 29 5.85 5.56 -10.06
N VAL A 30 5.53 4.53 -9.29
CA VAL A 30 5.88 3.14 -9.60
C VAL A 30 4.60 2.33 -9.78
N ASP A 31 4.38 1.75 -10.94
CA ASP A 31 3.16 0.95 -11.22
C ASP A 31 3.38 -0.06 -12.34
N ASN A 32 2.92 -1.30 -12.16
CA ASN A 32 2.99 -2.36 -13.18
C ASN A 32 1.72 -2.46 -14.06
N LEU A 33 0.76 -1.56 -13.86
CA LEU A 33 -0.53 -1.45 -14.52
C LEU A 33 -1.41 -2.71 -14.39
N SER A 34 -1.13 -3.55 -13.39
CA SER A 34 -1.87 -4.80 -13.12
C SER A 34 -3.37 -4.54 -12.93
N ARG A 35 -3.75 -3.44 -12.30
CA ARG A 35 -5.16 -3.08 -12.12
C ARG A 35 -5.89 -2.90 -13.45
N ARG A 36 -5.25 -2.37 -14.50
CA ARG A 36 -5.83 -2.28 -15.85
C ARG A 36 -5.89 -3.64 -16.55
N LYS A 37 -4.91 -4.51 -16.32
CA LYS A 37 -4.93 -5.90 -16.83
C LYS A 37 -6.09 -6.70 -16.21
N ILE A 38 -6.38 -6.46 -14.93
CA ILE A 38 -7.52 -7.06 -14.23
C ILE A 38 -8.85 -6.58 -14.82
N ASP A 39 -8.98 -5.30 -15.22
CA ASP A 39 -10.19 -4.82 -15.91
C ASP A 39 -10.44 -5.59 -17.20
N ILE A 40 -9.39 -5.78 -18.01
CA ILE A 40 -9.45 -6.56 -19.25
C ILE A 40 -9.84 -8.01 -18.96
N GLU A 41 -9.22 -8.65 -17.96
CA GLU A 41 -9.55 -10.04 -17.56
C GLU A 41 -11.01 -10.20 -17.13
N LEU A 42 -11.58 -9.19 -16.48
CA LEU A 42 -12.93 -9.22 -15.94
C LEU A 42 -13.98 -8.65 -16.89
N GLU A 43 -13.57 -8.13 -18.04
CA GLU A 43 -14.42 -7.42 -19.01
C GLU A 43 -15.21 -6.28 -18.33
N VAL A 44 -14.53 -5.52 -17.49
CA VAL A 44 -15.09 -4.34 -16.82
C VAL A 44 -14.32 -3.09 -17.20
N GLU A 45 -14.97 -1.94 -17.09
CA GLU A 45 -14.37 -0.65 -17.36
C GLU A 45 -14.72 0.38 -16.29
N SER A 46 -13.88 1.41 -16.21
CA SER A 46 -14.17 2.58 -15.39
C SER A 46 -15.33 3.36 -16.00
N LEU A 47 -16.24 3.87 -15.16
CA LEU A 47 -17.33 4.75 -15.60
C LEU A 47 -16.81 5.97 -16.36
N THR A 48 -15.71 6.55 -15.89
CA THR A 48 -15.02 7.64 -16.59
C THR A 48 -13.90 7.06 -17.44
N PRO A 49 -13.83 7.36 -18.75
CA PRO A 49 -12.70 6.94 -19.59
C PRO A 49 -11.39 7.47 -19.00
N ILE A 50 -10.43 6.57 -18.76
CA ILE A 50 -9.13 6.90 -18.19
C ILE A 50 -8.04 6.83 -19.26
N ALA A 51 -7.33 7.93 -19.45
CA ALA A 51 -6.21 7.97 -20.39
C ALA A 51 -5.08 7.00 -19.97
N PRO A 52 -4.25 6.53 -20.92
CA PRO A 52 -3.02 5.81 -20.61
C PRO A 52 -2.06 6.66 -19.75
N MET A 53 -1.20 6.01 -18.98
CA MET A 53 -0.27 6.69 -18.06
C MET A 53 0.55 7.78 -18.75
N SER A 54 1.14 7.51 -19.92
CA SER A 54 1.91 8.51 -20.67
C SER A 54 1.10 9.78 -20.97
N LYS A 55 -0.15 9.64 -21.42
CA LYS A 55 -1.03 10.78 -21.69
C LYS A 55 -1.43 11.54 -20.43
N ARG A 56 -1.58 10.85 -19.30
CA ARG A 56 -1.83 11.49 -18.00
C ARG A 56 -0.64 12.34 -17.57
N LEU A 57 0.58 11.85 -17.76
CA LEU A 57 1.82 12.57 -17.44
C LEU A 57 2.07 13.74 -18.40
N ASP A 58 1.89 13.54 -19.71
CA ASP A 58 2.01 14.59 -20.73
C ASP A 58 1.08 15.77 -20.39
N ALA A 59 -0.18 15.48 -20.06
CA ALA A 59 -1.15 16.50 -19.69
C ALA A 59 -0.75 17.27 -18.42
N TRP A 60 -0.12 16.61 -17.44
CA TRP A 60 0.36 17.27 -16.24
C TRP A 60 1.49 18.26 -16.55
N VAL A 61 2.45 17.84 -17.40
CA VAL A 61 3.54 18.70 -17.86
C VAL A 61 2.99 19.88 -18.66
N GLU A 62 2.06 19.64 -19.58
CA GLU A 62 1.45 20.69 -20.41
C GLU A 62 0.75 21.76 -19.56
N LEU A 63 0.02 21.35 -18.52
CA LEU A 63 -0.76 22.26 -17.68
C LEU A 63 0.07 22.99 -16.61
N THR A 64 1.15 22.38 -16.13
CA THR A 64 1.85 22.87 -14.93
C THR A 64 3.34 23.13 -15.11
N GLY A 65 3.94 22.63 -16.18
CA GLY A 65 5.39 22.59 -16.38
C GLY A 65 6.14 21.65 -15.43
N LYS A 66 5.42 20.90 -14.56
CA LYS A 66 6.02 19.98 -13.59
C LYS A 66 6.07 18.57 -14.14
N HIS A 67 7.16 17.87 -13.86
CA HIS A 67 7.35 16.48 -14.23
C HIS A 67 7.00 15.55 -13.06
N ILE A 68 6.37 14.42 -13.37
CA ILE A 68 6.20 13.28 -12.47
C ILE A 68 6.90 12.10 -13.14
N GLY A 69 7.87 11.49 -12.46
CA GLY A 69 8.57 10.31 -12.96
C GLY A 69 7.65 9.08 -13.04
N PHE A 70 7.96 8.13 -13.91
CA PHE A 70 7.21 6.87 -14.01
C PHE A 70 8.13 5.67 -14.25
N HIS A 71 8.03 4.67 -13.38
CA HIS A 71 8.75 3.41 -13.49
C HIS A 71 7.77 2.24 -13.51
N ASN A 72 7.82 1.45 -14.59
CA ASN A 72 7.08 0.20 -14.66
C ASN A 72 7.86 -0.90 -13.93
N ILE A 73 7.54 -1.07 -12.65
CA ILE A 73 8.12 -2.07 -11.75
C ILE A 73 6.99 -2.83 -11.06
N ASP A 74 7.08 -4.15 -11.08
CA ASP A 74 6.30 -5.03 -10.22
C ASP A 74 6.96 -5.12 -8.84
N VAL A 75 6.44 -4.33 -7.90
CA VAL A 75 6.97 -4.21 -6.52
C VAL A 75 7.07 -5.57 -5.82
N ALA A 76 6.15 -6.50 -6.11
CA ALA A 76 6.15 -7.83 -5.51
C ALA A 76 7.25 -8.74 -6.04
N HIS A 77 7.74 -8.52 -7.26
CA HIS A 77 8.58 -9.49 -7.98
C HIS A 77 9.90 -8.92 -8.50
N GLN A 78 10.12 -7.61 -8.42
CA GLN A 78 11.28 -6.93 -8.99
C GLN A 78 12.05 -6.15 -7.92
N TYR A 79 12.38 -6.83 -6.82
CA TYR A 79 13.08 -6.26 -5.67
C TYR A 79 14.28 -5.39 -6.04
N GLN A 80 15.22 -5.91 -6.83
CA GLN A 80 16.43 -5.16 -7.18
C GLN A 80 16.12 -3.84 -7.88
N ARG A 81 15.13 -3.82 -8.79
CA ARG A 81 14.74 -2.59 -9.50
C ARG A 81 14.11 -1.56 -8.57
N LEU A 82 13.39 -2.00 -7.54
CA LEU A 82 12.84 -1.13 -6.50
C LEU A 82 13.98 -0.54 -5.65
N LEU A 83 14.92 -1.37 -5.20
CA LEU A 83 16.07 -0.94 -4.40
C LEU A 83 16.96 0.05 -5.17
N ASP A 84 17.31 -0.28 -6.42
CA ASP A 84 18.10 0.60 -7.28
C ASP A 84 17.41 1.96 -7.44
N LEU A 85 16.11 1.97 -7.72
CA LEU A 85 15.33 3.21 -7.84
C LEU A 85 15.34 4.04 -6.56
N ILE A 86 15.18 3.40 -5.39
CA ILE A 86 15.21 4.09 -4.09
C ILE A 86 16.57 4.76 -3.85
N CYS A 87 17.66 4.06 -4.18
CA CYS A 87 19.02 4.57 -4.03
C CYS A 87 19.34 5.68 -5.04
N ASP A 88 19.06 5.45 -6.32
CA ASP A 88 19.41 6.36 -7.41
C ASP A 88 18.65 7.69 -7.33
N GLU A 89 17.39 7.65 -6.90
CA GLU A 89 16.56 8.86 -6.77
C GLU A 89 16.66 9.52 -5.41
N GLU A 90 17.46 8.95 -4.50
CA GLU A 90 17.60 9.43 -3.13
C GLU A 90 16.23 9.68 -2.46
N VAL A 91 15.36 8.66 -2.45
CA VAL A 91 13.98 8.78 -1.94
C VAL A 91 13.97 9.19 -0.46
N ASP A 92 13.04 10.10 -0.11
CA ASP A 92 12.80 10.56 1.27
C ASP A 92 11.55 9.91 1.90
N ALA A 93 10.52 9.64 1.08
CA ALA A 93 9.27 9.06 1.55
C ALA A 93 8.64 8.15 0.50
N ILE A 94 7.98 7.09 0.98
CA ILE A 94 7.25 6.13 0.15
C ILE A 94 5.78 6.13 0.56
N ILE A 95 4.88 6.27 -0.41
CA ILE A 95 3.44 6.07 -0.24
C ILE A 95 3.05 4.77 -0.94
N HIS A 96 2.61 3.77 -0.17
CA HIS A 96 2.37 2.43 -0.68
C HIS A 96 0.88 2.16 -0.95
N PHE A 97 0.49 2.27 -2.24
CA PHE A 97 -0.82 1.84 -2.76
C PHE A 97 -0.75 0.59 -3.66
N ALA A 98 0.44 0.10 -3.98
CA ALA A 98 0.71 -1.01 -4.92
C ALA A 98 0.26 -2.40 -4.43
N GLU A 99 -1.04 -2.58 -4.19
CA GLU A 99 -1.63 -3.82 -3.70
C GLU A 99 -2.96 -4.16 -4.39
N GLN A 100 -3.29 -5.46 -4.45
CA GLN A 100 -4.61 -5.93 -4.87
C GLN A 100 -5.63 -5.58 -3.77
N ARG A 101 -6.50 -4.60 -4.04
CA ARG A 101 -7.38 -3.98 -3.04
C ARG A 101 -8.84 -4.46 -2.95
N ALA A 102 -9.30 -5.26 -3.90
CA ALA A 102 -10.70 -5.63 -4.04
C ALA A 102 -11.01 -6.91 -3.25
N ALA A 103 -11.81 -6.79 -2.19
CA ALA A 103 -12.30 -7.94 -1.43
C ALA A 103 -13.05 -8.96 -2.32
N PRO A 104 -14.00 -8.56 -3.20
CA PRO A 104 -14.65 -9.52 -4.10
C PRO A 104 -13.68 -10.24 -5.03
N TYR A 105 -12.67 -9.53 -5.56
CA TYR A 105 -11.64 -10.14 -6.41
C TYR A 105 -10.83 -11.19 -5.64
N SER A 106 -10.40 -10.85 -4.41
CA SER A 106 -9.66 -11.77 -3.55
C SER A 106 -10.45 -13.04 -3.22
N MET A 107 -11.78 -13.00 -3.30
CA MET A 107 -12.65 -14.12 -2.97
C MET A 107 -13.14 -14.91 -4.20
N LYS A 108 -12.98 -14.37 -5.43
CA LYS A 108 -13.55 -14.94 -6.68
C LYS A 108 -13.16 -16.38 -6.97
N GLY A 109 -11.96 -16.80 -6.59
CA GLY A 109 -11.47 -18.17 -6.81
C GLY A 109 -10.03 -18.37 -6.33
N ALA A 110 -9.48 -19.56 -6.53
CA ALA A 110 -8.13 -19.88 -6.06
C ALA A 110 -7.04 -18.98 -6.68
N LYS A 111 -7.19 -18.62 -7.96
CA LYS A 111 -6.29 -17.68 -8.66
C LYS A 111 -6.27 -16.31 -7.96
N GLY A 112 -7.44 -15.70 -7.74
CA GLY A 112 -7.57 -14.39 -7.10
C GLY A 112 -7.06 -14.40 -5.65
N LYS A 113 -7.33 -15.47 -4.89
CA LYS A 113 -6.81 -15.66 -3.52
C LYS A 113 -5.29 -15.67 -3.49
N ARG A 114 -4.67 -16.56 -4.28
CA ARG A 114 -3.20 -16.69 -4.33
C ARG A 114 -2.55 -15.41 -4.81
N TYR A 115 -3.06 -14.81 -5.89
CA TYR A 115 -2.52 -13.53 -6.38
C TYR A 115 -2.62 -12.43 -5.34
N THR A 116 -3.71 -12.33 -4.57
CA THR A 116 -3.85 -11.31 -3.53
C THR A 116 -2.80 -11.49 -2.43
N VAL A 117 -2.59 -12.71 -1.95
CA VAL A 117 -1.58 -13.01 -0.92
C VAL A 117 -0.18 -12.76 -1.45
N ASP A 118 0.14 -13.34 -2.60
CA ASP A 118 1.44 -13.23 -3.25
C ASP A 118 1.80 -11.77 -3.55
N ASN A 119 0.91 -11.03 -4.22
CA ASN A 119 1.16 -9.64 -4.57
C ASN A 119 1.31 -8.76 -3.33
N ASN A 120 0.36 -8.82 -2.39
CA ASN A 120 0.33 -7.84 -1.30
C ASN A 120 1.48 -8.05 -0.32
N LEU A 121 1.66 -9.29 0.16
CA LEU A 121 2.68 -9.57 1.17
C LEU A 121 4.09 -9.41 0.60
N ASN A 122 4.34 -9.87 -0.64
CA ASN A 122 5.65 -9.66 -1.25
C ASN A 122 5.91 -8.18 -1.55
N ALA A 123 4.91 -7.41 -1.99
CA ALA A 123 5.10 -5.98 -2.23
C ALA A 123 5.47 -5.23 -0.94
N THR A 124 4.69 -5.41 0.13
CA THR A 124 4.97 -4.79 1.43
C THR A 124 6.33 -5.25 1.98
N HIS A 125 6.59 -6.56 1.95
CA HIS A 125 7.86 -7.12 2.42
C HIS A 125 9.06 -6.54 1.66
N ASN A 126 8.99 -6.49 0.32
CA ASN A 126 10.05 -5.94 -0.50
C ASN A 126 10.28 -4.44 -0.25
N VAL A 127 9.22 -3.66 -0.02
CA VAL A 127 9.35 -2.23 0.34
C VAL A 127 10.10 -2.08 1.66
N LEU A 128 9.74 -2.87 2.68
CA LEU A 128 10.39 -2.81 3.99
C LEU A 128 11.86 -3.23 3.91
N CYS A 129 12.17 -4.33 3.22
CA CYS A 129 13.55 -4.75 2.98
C CYS A 129 14.33 -3.69 2.20
N ALA A 130 13.75 -3.10 1.15
CA ALA A 130 14.44 -2.11 0.33
C ALA A 130 14.74 -0.82 1.11
N ILE A 131 13.86 -0.40 2.03
CA ILE A 131 14.14 0.71 2.95
C ILE A 131 15.37 0.39 3.80
N VAL A 132 15.39 -0.77 4.45
CA VAL A 132 16.50 -1.22 5.30
C VAL A 132 17.81 -1.32 4.50
N ASP A 133 17.79 -2.02 3.37
CA ASP A 133 18.97 -2.26 2.52
C ASP A 133 19.50 -0.97 1.87
N SER A 134 18.65 0.03 1.63
CA SER A 134 19.08 1.33 1.12
C SER A 134 19.94 2.10 2.12
N GLY A 135 19.84 1.78 3.42
CA GLY A 135 20.49 2.54 4.50
C GLY A 135 19.98 3.97 4.65
N ARG A 136 18.81 4.29 4.08
CA ARG A 136 18.19 5.62 4.10
C ARG A 136 17.08 5.70 5.14
N ASP A 137 16.93 6.87 5.74
CA ASP A 137 15.83 7.16 6.67
C ASP A 137 14.56 7.55 5.89
N ILE A 138 13.85 6.55 5.36
CA ILE A 138 12.68 6.75 4.50
C ILE A 138 11.40 6.64 5.32
N HIS A 139 10.55 7.67 5.24
CA HIS A 139 9.22 7.60 5.84
C HIS A 139 8.25 6.78 4.98
N LEU A 140 7.75 5.66 5.52
CA LEU A 140 6.74 4.83 4.85
C LEU A 140 5.32 5.20 5.30
N VAL A 141 4.48 5.58 4.35
CA VAL A 141 3.03 5.73 4.50
C VAL A 141 2.34 4.56 3.78
N HIS A 142 1.87 3.59 4.55
CA HIS A 142 1.15 2.43 4.04
C HIS A 142 -0.37 2.66 4.04
N LEU A 143 -1.05 2.27 2.95
CA LEU A 143 -2.50 2.29 2.91
C LEU A 143 -3.07 1.06 3.64
N GLY A 144 -3.49 1.21 4.89
CA GLY A 144 -4.24 0.19 5.62
C GLY A 144 -5.69 0.02 5.14
N THR A 145 -6.55 -0.53 5.99
CA THR A 145 -8.00 -0.61 5.77
C THR A 145 -8.73 -0.74 7.09
N MET A 146 -9.87 -0.08 7.25
CA MET A 146 -10.73 -0.29 8.43
C MET A 146 -11.29 -1.71 8.52
N GLY A 147 -11.31 -2.45 7.40
CA GLY A 147 -11.78 -3.82 7.37
C GLY A 147 -10.90 -4.83 8.12
N VAL A 148 -9.74 -4.41 8.65
CA VAL A 148 -8.94 -5.24 9.56
C VAL A 148 -9.63 -5.45 10.91
N TYR A 149 -10.51 -4.52 11.32
CA TYR A 149 -11.23 -4.57 12.59
C TYR A 149 -12.54 -5.38 12.53
N GLY A 150 -12.88 -5.91 11.35
CA GLY A 150 -14.15 -6.58 11.12
C GLY A 150 -15.34 -5.61 10.98
N TYR A 151 -16.53 -6.21 10.80
CA TYR A 151 -17.79 -5.48 10.60
C TYR A 151 -18.74 -5.58 11.79
N GLY A 152 -18.38 -6.37 12.81
CA GLY A 152 -19.07 -6.42 14.09
C GLY A 152 -18.44 -5.42 15.05
N THR A 153 -19.21 -4.42 15.50
CA THR A 153 -18.77 -3.61 16.64
C THR A 153 -19.30 -4.26 17.91
N ALA A 154 -18.45 -4.54 18.89
CA ALA A 154 -18.88 -5.02 20.21
C ALA A 154 -19.59 -3.92 21.04
N GLY A 155 -20.29 -2.99 20.38
CA GLY A 155 -20.82 -1.77 20.99
C GLY A 155 -19.75 -0.74 21.37
N MET A 156 -18.48 -0.97 21.01
CA MET A 156 -17.35 -0.11 21.35
C MET A 156 -16.90 0.74 20.16
N LYS A 157 -16.30 1.91 20.46
CA LYS A 157 -15.61 2.73 19.46
C LYS A 157 -14.35 1.98 19.02
N ILE A 158 -14.18 1.80 17.71
CA ILE A 158 -12.97 1.20 17.15
C ILE A 158 -11.78 2.14 17.45
N PRO A 159 -10.70 1.65 18.07
CA PRO A 159 -9.53 2.46 18.36
C PRO A 159 -8.60 2.60 17.15
N GLU A 160 -7.64 3.50 17.26
CA GLU A 160 -6.61 3.74 16.23
C GLU A 160 -5.44 2.76 16.41
N GLY A 161 -5.66 1.49 16.06
CA GLY A 161 -4.63 0.45 15.97
C GLY A 161 -4.36 -0.31 17.27
N TYR A 162 -4.44 0.36 18.42
CA TYR A 162 -4.05 -0.22 19.71
C TYR A 162 -5.20 -0.24 20.72
N LEU A 163 -5.15 -1.22 21.64
CA LEU A 163 -6.12 -1.40 22.72
C LEU A 163 -5.37 -1.62 24.03
N ASN A 164 -5.71 -0.82 25.04
CA ASN A 164 -5.27 -1.05 26.41
C ASN A 164 -6.09 -2.19 27.03
N VAL A 165 -5.39 -3.23 27.49
CA VAL A 165 -5.98 -4.41 28.12
C VAL A 165 -5.36 -4.65 29.49
N GLN A 166 -6.13 -5.29 30.36
CA GLN A 166 -5.64 -5.79 31.65
C GLN A 166 -5.45 -7.31 31.54
N VAL A 167 -4.24 -7.78 31.83
CA VAL A 167 -3.88 -9.20 31.80
C VAL A 167 -3.59 -9.65 33.23
N VAL A 168 -4.25 -10.72 33.66
CA VAL A 168 -3.96 -11.37 34.94
C VAL A 168 -2.76 -12.31 34.73
N THR A 169 -1.69 -12.06 35.46
CA THR A 169 -0.48 -12.89 35.45
C THR A 169 -0.68 -14.19 36.23
N GLU A 170 0.24 -15.15 36.08
CA GLU A 170 0.19 -16.41 36.84
C GLU A 170 0.26 -16.20 38.36
N SER A 171 0.86 -15.10 38.84
CA SER A 171 0.89 -14.72 40.26
C SER A 171 -0.40 -14.06 40.74
N GLY A 172 -1.38 -13.82 39.86
CA GLY A 172 -2.64 -13.14 40.17
C GLY A 172 -2.56 -11.60 40.11
N GLU A 173 -1.40 -11.04 39.73
CA GLU A 173 -1.24 -9.59 39.55
C GLU A 173 -1.91 -9.13 38.25
N LEU A 174 -2.60 -7.99 38.31
CA LEU A 174 -3.16 -7.29 37.15
C LEU A 174 -2.09 -6.41 36.51
N VAL A 175 -1.75 -6.70 35.26
CA VAL A 175 -0.82 -5.91 34.47
C VAL A 175 -1.58 -5.21 33.34
N GLU A 176 -1.41 -3.90 33.24
CA GLU A 176 -1.88 -3.13 32.09
C GLU A 176 -0.89 -3.24 30.94
N LYS A 177 -1.41 -3.54 29.75
CA LYS A 177 -0.62 -3.68 28.53
C LYS A 177 -1.37 -3.08 27.35
N GLU A 178 -0.65 -2.37 26.50
CA GLU A 178 -1.14 -1.98 25.19
C GLU A 178 -0.84 -3.11 24.19
N ILE A 179 -1.86 -3.55 23.46
CA ILE A 179 -1.73 -4.55 22.40
C ILE A 179 -2.30 -3.99 21.10
N LEU A 180 -1.93 -4.60 19.97
CA LEU A 180 -2.66 -4.38 18.73
C LEU A 180 -4.11 -4.79 18.91
N TYR A 181 -5.03 -3.97 18.40
CA TYR A 181 -6.44 -4.31 18.41
C TYR A 181 -6.65 -5.65 17.66
N PRO A 182 -7.42 -6.60 18.22
CA PRO A 182 -7.61 -7.91 17.61
C PRO A 182 -8.14 -7.79 16.17
N ALA A 183 -7.43 -8.41 15.24
CA ALA A 183 -7.84 -8.41 13.85
C ALA A 183 -9.00 -9.40 13.59
N ASP A 184 -9.97 -8.97 12.78
CA ASP A 184 -11.13 -9.77 12.36
C ASP A 184 -11.45 -9.55 10.86
N PRO A 185 -10.53 -9.92 9.94
CA PRO A 185 -10.69 -9.62 8.53
C PRO A 185 -11.77 -10.47 7.84
N GLY A 186 -12.68 -9.81 7.13
CA GLY A 186 -13.79 -10.48 6.41
C GLY A 186 -13.44 -11.05 5.01
N SER A 187 -12.19 -10.95 4.55
CA SER A 187 -11.77 -11.46 3.23
C SER A 187 -10.26 -11.68 3.16
N VAL A 188 -9.78 -12.37 2.12
CA VAL A 188 -8.34 -12.56 1.88
C VAL A 188 -7.60 -11.22 1.71
N TYR A 189 -8.22 -10.24 1.05
CA TYR A 189 -7.67 -8.88 0.98
C TYR A 189 -7.50 -8.22 2.37
N HIS A 190 -8.52 -8.29 3.24
CA HIS A 190 -8.41 -7.69 4.57
C HIS A 190 -7.41 -8.45 5.45
N MET A 191 -7.27 -9.75 5.24
CA MET A 191 -6.28 -10.58 5.91
C MET A 191 -4.86 -10.14 5.54
N THR A 192 -4.55 -9.91 4.26
CA THR A 192 -3.21 -9.45 3.87
C THR A 192 -2.87 -8.10 4.49
N LYS A 193 -3.83 -7.17 4.57
CA LYS A 193 -3.64 -5.88 5.25
C LYS A 193 -3.39 -5.99 6.76
N THR A 194 -3.95 -7.01 7.40
CA THR A 194 -3.65 -7.33 8.80
C THR A 194 -2.20 -7.81 8.92
N GLN A 195 -1.75 -8.65 7.99
CA GLN A 195 -0.39 -9.18 7.98
C GLN A 195 0.64 -8.09 7.67
N ASP A 196 0.36 -7.16 6.77
CA ASP A 196 1.22 -5.99 6.52
C ASP A 196 1.49 -5.20 7.81
N ALA A 197 0.44 -4.94 8.60
CA ALA A 197 0.56 -4.22 9.87
C ALA A 197 1.49 -4.93 10.87
N LEU A 198 1.48 -6.27 10.87
CA LEU A 198 2.40 -7.07 11.68
C LEU A 198 3.83 -6.97 11.16
N CYS A 199 4.04 -6.91 9.85
CA CYS A 199 5.38 -6.79 9.27
C CYS A 199 6.11 -5.54 9.81
N PHE A 200 5.43 -4.40 9.95
CA PHE A 200 6.08 -3.14 10.38
C PHE A 200 6.81 -3.23 11.73
N ALA A 201 6.42 -4.16 12.61
CA ALA A 201 7.09 -4.35 13.90
C ALA A 201 8.51 -4.93 13.79
N PHE A 202 8.92 -5.42 12.61
CA PHE A 202 10.15 -6.20 12.44
C PHE A 202 11.24 -5.52 11.58
N TYR A 203 10.95 -4.40 10.94
CA TYR A 203 11.87 -3.73 10.00
C TYR A 203 12.26 -2.33 10.50
N ASN A 204 12.70 -2.25 11.76
CA ASN A 204 13.24 -1.04 12.37
C ASN A 204 14.76 -0.95 12.19
#